data_AF-A0A498G0E8-F1
#
_entry.id   AF-A0A498G0E8-F1
#
_cell.length_a   1.000
_cell.length_b   1.000
_cell.length_c   1.000
_cell.angle_alpha   90.00
_cell.angle_beta   90.00
_cell.angle_gamma   90.00
#
_symmetry.space_group_name_H-M   'P 1'
#
loop_
_entity.id
_entity.type
_entity.pdbx_description
1 polymer ?
#
loop_
_entity_poly.entity_id
_entity_poly.type
_entity_poly.pdbx_seq_one_letter_code
_entity_poly.pdbx_strand_id
1 'polypeptide(L)'
;MSTERPSPGSNGDTTQKRIARENSQEFVSITAPAPITDDKLTELSPPEHDLDAEPDTGRRCVAIAHQHGIVQDHADEREYEAHCVLYATLDGEWVCERWIPGIGSDLSEIPRGFVAPVAGLSAAGENARRFAPIVQRHPEA
;
A
#
# COMPACT_ATOMS: atom_id res chain seq x y z
N MET A 1 -16.63 -65.03 -36.03
CA MET A 1 -15.41 -65.42 -35.30
C MET A 1 -14.90 -64.18 -34.57
N SER A 2 -15.29 -64.02 -33.31
CA SER A 2 -14.93 -62.89 -32.46
C SER A 2 -13.65 -63.22 -31.71
N THR A 3 -12.64 -62.37 -31.80
CA THR A 3 -11.44 -62.43 -30.95
C THR A 3 -11.41 -61.16 -30.10
N GLU A 4 -11.66 -61.35 -28.81
CA GLU A 4 -11.57 -60.33 -27.78
C GLU A 4 -10.12 -59.82 -27.66
N ARG A 5 -9.92 -58.51 -27.68
CA ARG A 5 -8.65 -57.88 -27.32
C ARG A 5 -8.70 -57.48 -25.84
N PRO A 6 -7.69 -57.82 -25.03
CA PRO A 6 -7.64 -57.41 -23.63
C PRO A 6 -7.24 -55.93 -23.50
N SER A 7 -7.88 -55.25 -22.54
CA SER A 7 -7.67 -53.86 -22.15
C SER A 7 -6.23 -53.58 -21.72
N PRO A 8 -5.67 -52.37 -21.99
CA PRO A 8 -4.35 -52.00 -21.49
C PRO A 8 -4.41 -51.74 -19.98
N GLY A 9 -3.48 -52.39 -19.27
CA GLY A 9 -3.33 -52.34 -17.82
C GLY A 9 -3.01 -50.94 -17.29
N SER A 10 -3.59 -50.67 -16.12
CA SER A 10 -3.29 -49.55 -15.24
C SER A 10 -1.81 -49.55 -14.86
N ASN A 11 -1.05 -48.60 -15.39
CA ASN A 11 0.34 -48.32 -15.00
C ASN A 11 0.40 -46.94 -14.36
N GLY A 12 0.78 -46.89 -13.09
CA GLY A 12 1.29 -45.67 -12.47
C GLY A 12 0.58 -45.28 -11.18
N ASP A 13 0.72 -46.11 -10.15
CA ASP A 13 0.64 -45.65 -8.76
C ASP A 13 1.82 -44.68 -8.51
N THR A 14 1.65 -43.42 -8.88
CA THR A 14 2.48 -42.31 -8.40
C THR A 14 1.85 -41.77 -7.14
N THR A 15 1.86 -42.57 -6.07
CA THR A 15 1.79 -42.05 -4.71
C THR A 15 3.05 -41.21 -4.49
N GLN A 16 3.03 -39.95 -4.96
CA GLN A 16 3.96 -38.92 -4.51
C GLN A 16 3.70 -38.77 -3.01
N LYS A 17 4.57 -39.39 -2.20
CA LYS A 17 4.77 -39.01 -0.80
C LYS A 17 4.92 -37.49 -0.77
N ARG A 18 3.87 -36.79 -0.36
CA ARG A 18 3.98 -35.38 0.06
C ARG A 18 4.96 -35.37 1.22
N ILE A 19 6.20 -35.00 0.95
CA ILE A 19 7.12 -34.56 1.98
C ILE A 19 6.46 -33.30 2.54
N ALA A 20 5.94 -33.39 3.77
CA ALA A 20 5.42 -32.25 4.49
C ALA A 20 6.51 -31.17 4.51
N ARG A 21 6.24 -30.01 3.92
CA ARG A 21 7.06 -28.82 4.16
C ARG A 21 6.74 -28.34 5.56
N GLU A 22 7.42 -28.89 6.55
CA GLU A 22 7.53 -28.31 7.90
C GLU A 22 8.37 -27.04 7.79
N ASN A 23 7.71 -25.98 7.33
CA ASN A 23 8.03 -24.55 7.45
C ASN A 23 7.17 -23.82 6.43
N SER A 24 5.84 -23.97 6.53
CA SER A 24 4.96 -22.95 5.98
C SER A 24 5.17 -21.71 6.85
N GLN A 25 5.99 -20.77 6.38
CA GLN A 25 5.86 -19.40 6.85
C GLN A 25 4.40 -19.03 6.57
N GLU A 26 3.58 -18.97 7.61
CA GLU A 26 2.20 -18.53 7.47
C GLU A 26 2.26 -17.11 6.94
N PHE A 27 1.82 -16.92 5.71
CA PHE A 27 1.65 -15.59 5.15
C PHE A 27 0.52 -14.93 5.93
N VAL A 28 0.87 -14.12 6.91
CA VAL A 28 -0.09 -13.28 7.61
C VAL A 28 -0.53 -12.21 6.64
N SER A 29 -1.82 -12.15 6.35
CA SER A 29 -2.39 -11.04 5.60
C SER A 29 -2.17 -9.76 6.38
N ILE A 30 -1.33 -8.87 5.84
CA ILE A 30 -1.23 -7.51 6.33
C ILE A 30 -2.56 -6.80 6.09
N THR A 31 -3.08 -6.17 7.15
CA THR A 31 -4.26 -5.32 7.05
C THR A 31 -3.97 -4.20 6.05
N ALA A 32 -4.93 -3.93 5.15
CA ALA A 32 -4.79 -2.81 4.24
C ALA A 32 -4.65 -1.49 5.04
N PRO A 33 -3.90 -0.49 4.56
CA PRO A 33 -3.78 0.80 5.21
C PRO A 33 -5.15 1.40 5.52
N ALA A 34 -5.28 1.96 6.73
CA ALA A 34 -6.54 2.55 7.15
C ALA A 34 -6.78 3.84 6.35
N PRO A 35 -7.99 4.07 5.81
CA PRO A 35 -8.30 5.33 5.17
C PRO A 35 -8.13 6.50 6.15
N ILE A 36 -7.69 7.63 5.62
CA ILE A 36 -7.74 8.92 6.31
C ILE A 36 -9.21 9.35 6.33
N THR A 37 -9.79 9.44 7.52
CA THR A 37 -11.16 9.89 7.75
C THR A 37 -11.19 11.40 7.96
N ASP A 38 -12.37 12.00 7.89
CA ASP A 38 -12.55 13.43 8.12
C ASP A 38 -12.02 13.86 9.51
N ASP A 39 -12.25 13.05 10.55
CA ASP A 39 -11.70 13.29 11.89
C ASP A 39 -10.16 13.30 11.86
N LYS A 40 -9.52 12.32 11.20
CA LYS A 40 -8.06 12.23 11.08
C LYS A 40 -7.48 13.41 10.29
N LEU A 41 -8.18 13.91 9.26
CA LEU A 41 -7.73 15.08 8.50
C LEU A 41 -7.54 16.31 9.38
N THR A 42 -8.28 16.43 10.49
CA THR A 42 -8.14 17.54 11.43
C THR A 42 -6.89 17.42 12.33
N GLU A 43 -6.36 16.21 12.47
CA GLU A 43 -5.16 15.90 13.27
C GLU A 43 -3.87 16.05 12.47
N LEU A 44 -3.95 16.00 11.13
CA LEU A 44 -2.80 16.15 10.22
C LEU A 44 -2.24 17.58 10.21
N SER A 45 -0.94 17.70 9.94
CA SER A 45 -0.31 19.01 9.75
C SER A 45 -0.83 19.70 8.49
N PRO A 46 -0.80 21.05 8.44
CA PRO A 46 -1.01 21.77 7.19
C PRO A 46 -0.11 21.25 6.05
N PRO A 47 -0.49 21.45 4.78
CA PRO A 47 0.36 21.08 3.65
C PRO A 47 1.76 21.70 3.75
N GLU A 48 2.79 20.97 3.31
CA GLU A 48 4.19 21.44 3.38
C GLU A 48 4.46 22.67 2.49
N HIS A 49 3.65 22.85 1.45
CA HIS A 49 3.78 23.92 0.48
C HIS A 49 2.39 24.50 0.19
N ASP A 50 2.35 25.73 -0.31
CA ASP A 50 1.13 26.29 -0.88
C ASP A 50 0.70 25.42 -2.07
N LEU A 51 -0.32 24.59 -1.83
CA LEU A 51 -0.91 23.74 -2.86
C LEU A 51 -1.76 24.54 -3.83
N ASP A 52 -2.01 25.84 -3.64
CA ASP A 52 -2.73 26.67 -4.61
C ASP A 52 -1.81 27.20 -5.73
N ALA A 53 -0.49 27.21 -5.52
CA ALA A 53 0.49 27.60 -6.53
C ALA A 53 0.64 26.54 -7.64
N GLU A 54 0.68 26.96 -8.90
CA GLU A 54 0.95 26.06 -10.03
C GLU A 54 2.36 25.45 -9.90
N PRO A 55 2.49 24.12 -9.76
CA PRO A 55 3.79 23.51 -9.52
C PRO A 55 4.61 23.44 -10.81
N ASP A 56 5.75 24.12 -10.86
CA ASP A 56 6.65 24.12 -12.04
C ASP A 56 7.18 22.72 -12.40
N THR A 57 7.31 21.81 -11.41
CA THR A 57 8.02 20.53 -11.59
C THR A 57 7.37 19.32 -10.88
N GLY A 58 6.09 19.37 -10.52
CA GLY A 58 5.47 18.31 -9.71
C GLY A 58 3.95 18.20 -9.85
N ARG A 59 3.37 17.28 -9.08
CA ARG A 59 1.91 17.16 -8.94
C ARG A 59 1.52 17.34 -7.48
N ARG A 60 0.40 18.01 -7.27
CA ARG A 60 -0.22 18.15 -5.94
C ARG A 60 -0.74 16.79 -5.50
N CYS A 61 -0.36 16.38 -4.31
CA CYS A 61 -0.75 15.11 -3.73
C CYS A 61 -1.29 15.31 -2.31
N VAL A 62 -2.32 14.56 -1.96
CA VAL A 62 -3.03 14.64 -0.69
C VAL A 62 -3.04 13.29 0.03
N ALA A 63 -3.00 13.31 1.36
CA ALA A 63 -2.97 12.10 2.18
C ALA A 63 -4.34 11.39 2.12
N ILE A 64 -4.34 10.09 1.78
CA ILE A 64 -5.59 9.32 1.60
C ILE A 64 -5.70 8.09 2.50
N ALA A 65 -4.57 7.52 2.91
CA ALA A 65 -4.53 6.37 3.81
C ALA A 65 -3.22 6.38 4.60
N HIS A 66 -3.23 5.75 5.77
CA HIS A 66 -2.03 5.59 6.57
C HIS A 66 -2.00 4.25 7.31
N GLN A 67 -0.80 3.86 7.68
CA GLN A 67 -0.57 2.74 8.58
C GLN A 67 0.66 3.03 9.44
N HIS A 68 0.48 2.96 10.75
CA HIS A 68 1.57 2.97 11.71
C HIS A 68 2.25 1.60 11.78
N GLY A 69 3.56 1.60 12.00
CA GLY A 69 4.32 0.39 12.27
C GLY A 69 5.74 0.69 12.74
N ILE A 70 6.53 -0.37 12.85
CA ILE A 70 7.97 -0.30 13.12
C ILE A 70 8.70 -0.43 11.80
N VAL A 71 9.57 0.54 11.52
CA VAL A 71 10.51 0.51 10.40
C VAL A 71 11.84 0.00 10.91
N GLN A 72 12.40 -0.99 10.21
CA GLN A 72 13.73 -1.50 10.46
C GLN A 72 14.71 -0.88 9.48
N ASP A 73 15.65 -0.09 10.01
CA ASP A 73 16.82 0.36 9.27
C ASP A 73 17.95 -0.67 9.44
N HIS A 74 18.20 -1.44 8.38
CA HIS A 74 19.25 -2.45 8.38
C HIS A 74 20.67 -1.87 8.31
N ALA A 75 20.84 -0.65 7.81
CA ALA A 75 22.16 -0.02 7.72
C ALA A 75 22.64 0.44 9.10
N ASP A 76 21.72 0.98 9.90
CA ASP A 76 22.00 1.52 11.23
C ASP A 76 21.64 0.57 12.38
N GLU A 77 21.19 -0.65 12.07
CA GLU A 77 20.73 -1.67 13.04
C GLU A 77 19.70 -1.12 14.04
N ARG A 78 18.76 -0.31 13.54
CA ARG A 78 17.79 0.41 14.37
C ARG A 78 16.36 0.13 13.96
N GLU A 79 15.49 0.21 14.95
CA GLU A 79 14.05 0.18 14.78
C GLU A 79 13.48 1.51 15.26
N TYR A 80 12.54 2.06 14.50
CA TYR A 80 11.83 3.27 14.89
C TYR A 80 10.37 3.21 14.45
N GLU A 81 9.51 3.91 15.20
CA GLU A 81 8.11 4.05 14.84
C GLU A 81 7.95 5.04 13.68
N ALA A 82 7.12 4.67 12.71
CA ALA A 82 6.77 5.54 11.61
C ALA A 82 5.36 5.25 11.08
N HIS A 83 4.82 6.23 10.38
CA HIS A 83 3.63 6.12 9.57
C HIS A 83 4.02 5.94 8.11
N CYS A 84 3.56 4.86 7.47
CA CYS A 84 3.51 4.77 6.02
C CYS A 84 2.22 5.43 5.54
N VAL A 85 2.36 6.52 4.79
CA VAL A 85 1.24 7.33 4.33
C VAL A 85 1.17 7.25 2.82
N LEU A 86 0.00 6.86 2.32
CA LEU A 86 -0.32 6.86 0.90
C LEU A 86 -0.89 8.23 0.53
N TYR A 87 -0.26 8.87 -0.45
CA TYR A 87 -0.71 10.10 -1.06
C TYR A 87 -1.23 9.84 -2.47
N ALA A 88 -2.24 10.58 -2.89
CA ALA A 88 -2.78 10.54 -4.25
C ALA A 88 -2.85 11.93 -4.86
N THR A 89 -2.71 12.03 -6.18
CA THR A 89 -3.02 13.26 -6.92
C THR A 89 -4.51 13.59 -6.84
N LEU A 90 -4.86 14.86 -7.04
CA LEU A 90 -6.25 15.33 -6.98
C LEU A 90 -7.16 14.67 -8.03
N ASP A 91 -6.60 14.28 -9.18
CA ASP A 91 -7.29 13.49 -10.21
C ASP A 91 -7.43 11.99 -9.84
N GLY A 92 -6.76 11.54 -8.77
CA GLY A 92 -6.71 10.15 -8.32
C GLY A 92 -5.96 9.19 -9.26
N GLU A 93 -5.28 9.69 -10.28
CA GLU A 93 -4.59 8.86 -11.28
C GLU A 93 -3.22 8.38 -10.83
N TRP A 94 -2.58 9.09 -9.90
CA TRP A 94 -1.21 8.83 -9.46
C TRP A 94 -1.12 8.81 -7.93
N VAL A 95 -0.18 8.00 -7.43
CA VAL A 95 0.07 7.85 -6.00
C VAL A 95 1.56 7.82 -5.69
N CYS A 96 1.91 8.15 -4.45
CA CYS A 96 3.22 7.90 -3.86
C CYS A 96 3.07 7.58 -2.38
N GLU A 97 4.06 6.88 -1.83
CA GLU A 97 4.15 6.62 -0.39
C GLU A 97 5.23 7.49 0.26
N ARG A 98 5.01 7.85 1.52
CA ARG A 98 6.03 8.46 2.38
C ARG A 98 6.05 7.77 3.73
N TRP A 99 7.25 7.59 4.25
CA TRP A 99 7.50 7.11 5.60
C TRP A 99 7.82 8.30 6.49
N ILE A 100 6.98 8.56 7.48
CA ILE A 100 7.08 9.73 8.37
C ILE A 100 7.31 9.21 9.79
N PRO A 101 8.48 9.46 10.40
CA PRO A 101 8.75 9.07 11.78
C PRO A 101 7.70 9.68 12.72
N GLY A 102 7.20 8.88 13.67
CA GLY A 102 6.17 9.32 14.58
C GLY A 102 5.54 8.17 15.36
N ILE A 103 4.98 8.49 16.52
CA ILE A 103 4.29 7.51 17.36
C ILE A 103 2.88 7.22 16.84
N GLY A 104 2.36 6.01 17.07
CA GLY A 104 1.13 5.55 16.42
C GLY A 104 -0.15 6.35 16.74
N SER A 105 -0.20 7.04 17.88
CA SER A 105 -1.34 7.87 18.28
C SER A 105 -1.24 9.33 17.81
N ASP A 106 -0.16 9.71 17.15
CA ASP A 106 0.12 11.09 16.76
C ASP A 106 0.26 11.20 15.24
N LEU A 107 -0.65 11.95 14.63
CA LEU A 107 -0.67 12.23 13.20
C LEU A 107 -0.24 13.67 12.88
N SER A 108 0.15 14.46 13.90
CA SER A 108 0.40 15.89 13.77
C SER A 108 1.62 16.26 12.95
N GLU A 109 2.50 15.30 12.68
CA GLU A 109 3.67 15.45 11.80
C GLU A 109 3.40 15.00 10.36
N ILE A 110 2.21 14.45 10.07
CA ILE A 110 1.85 13.98 8.73
C ILE A 110 1.22 15.14 7.95
N PRO A 111 1.84 15.60 6.84
CA PRO A 111 1.25 16.64 6.01
C PRO A 111 -0.03 16.18 5.33
N ARG A 112 -1.08 17.01 5.37
CA ARG A 112 -2.29 16.83 4.57
C ARG A 112 -2.01 16.75 3.08
N GLY A 113 -0.97 17.43 2.60
CA GLY A 113 -0.53 17.34 1.22
C GLY A 113 0.80 18.00 0.95
N PHE A 114 1.35 17.75 -0.23
CA PHE A 114 2.60 18.31 -0.71
C PHE A 114 2.67 18.23 -2.24
N VAL A 115 3.70 18.85 -2.83
CA VAL A 115 3.99 18.70 -4.26
C VAL A 115 4.99 17.58 -4.45
N ALA A 116 4.54 16.47 -5.05
CA ALA A 116 5.40 15.33 -5.36
C ALA A 116 6.10 15.53 -6.71
N PRO A 117 7.41 15.21 -6.82
CA PRO A 117 8.08 15.17 -8.11
C PRO A 117 7.49 14.05 -8.97
N VAL A 118 7.31 14.29 -10.28
CA VAL A 118 6.69 13.32 -11.20
C VAL A 118 7.41 11.96 -11.19
N ALA A 119 8.74 11.96 -11.04
CA ALA A 119 9.54 10.74 -10.99
C ALA A 119 9.25 9.86 -9.75
N GLY A 120 8.66 10.42 -8.70
CA GLY A 120 8.28 9.69 -7.48
C GLY A 120 6.85 9.13 -7.51
N LEU A 121 6.11 9.33 -8.61
CA LEU A 121 4.72 8.91 -8.72
C LEU A 121 4.59 7.57 -9.43
N SER A 122 3.67 6.75 -8.94
CA SER A 122 3.23 5.51 -9.56
C SER A 122 1.77 5.63 -10.00
N ALA A 123 1.41 5.01 -11.11
CA ALA A 123 0.02 4.98 -11.55
C ALA A 123 -0.87 4.28 -10.50
N ALA A 124 -2.05 4.84 -10.23
CA ALA A 124 -2.98 4.29 -9.24
C ALA A 124 -3.52 2.93 -9.69
N GLY A 125 -3.11 1.87 -8.99
CA GLY A 125 -3.66 0.52 -9.13
C GLY A 125 -5.09 0.39 -8.57
N GLU A 126 -5.71 -0.78 -8.75
CA GLU A 126 -7.10 -1.04 -8.31
C GLU A 126 -7.33 -0.77 -6.82
N ASN A 127 -6.34 -1.06 -5.96
CA ASN A 127 -6.44 -0.81 -4.53
C ASN A 127 -6.39 0.68 -4.18
N ALA A 128 -5.56 1.46 -4.88
CA ALA A 128 -5.47 2.91 -4.69
C ALA A 128 -6.77 3.62 -5.08
N ARG A 129 -7.42 3.17 -6.17
CA ARG A 129 -8.69 3.74 -6.65
C ARG A 129 -9.84 3.62 -5.64
N ARG A 130 -9.77 2.68 -4.69
CA ARG A 130 -10.76 2.56 -3.60
C ARG A 130 -10.78 3.81 -2.69
N PHE A 131 -9.70 4.58 -2.70
CA PHE A 131 -9.58 5.82 -1.92
C PHE A 131 -9.94 7.08 -2.72
N ALA A 132 -10.39 6.97 -3.99
CA ALA A 132 -10.82 8.12 -4.78
C ALA A 132 -11.91 8.99 -4.11
N PRO A 133 -12.90 8.43 -3.37
CA PRO A 133 -13.84 9.26 -2.62
C PRO A 133 -13.21 10.10 -1.51
N ILE A 134 -12.03 9.70 -0.99
CA ILE A 134 -11.30 10.47 0.02
C ILE A 134 -10.64 11.68 -0.63
N VAL A 135 -10.02 11.48 -1.80
CA VAL A 135 -9.46 12.59 -2.60
C VAL A 135 -10.53 13.66 -2.86
N GLN A 136 -11.73 13.26 -3.29
CA GLN A 136 -12.84 14.18 -3.59
C GLN A 136 -13.38 14.95 -2.39
N ARG A 137 -13.16 14.45 -1.16
CA ARG A 137 -13.60 15.12 0.08
C ARG A 137 -12.45 15.82 0.80
N HIS A 138 -11.24 15.74 0.24
CA HIS A 138 -10.07 16.32 0.86
C HIS A 138 -10.20 17.86 0.86
N PRO A 139 -9.83 18.57 1.94
CA PRO A 139 -9.95 20.03 2.02
C PRO A 139 -9.09 20.78 0.99
N GLU A 140 -8.14 20.08 0.37
CA GLU A 140 -7.19 20.63 -0.62
C GLU A 140 -7.57 20.24 -2.07
N ALA A 141 -8.74 19.64 -2.27
CA ALA A 141 -9.25 19.20 -3.58
C ALA A 141 -10.14 20.25 -4.27
#